data_AF-A0A522A009-F1
#
_entry.id   AF-A0A522A009-F1
#
_cell.length_a   1.000
_cell.length_b   1.000
_cell.length_c   1.000
_cell.angle_alpha   90.00
_cell.angle_beta   90.00
_cell.angle_gamma   90.00
#
_symmetry.space_group_name_H-M   'P 1'
#
loop_
_entity.id
_entity.type
_entity.pdbx_description
1 polymer ?
#
loop_
_entity_poly.entity_id
_entity_poly.type
_entity_poly.pdbx_seq_one_letter_code
_entity_poly.pdbx_strand_id
1 'polypeptide(L)'
;MRQNTKRPGFLRSFASPNAPLYLSLGALFAGIGIHVLSPVAIGGGLISPMPRISSALAPFSGQQIAQMKDTLSGEIQTWWSNTPKLLDPRTESFVMRRGDTLTDVLERAGLDRTTASSVVQAVHAVYNPKRMQAGQSVDVTYTPPVLATDDSAPTALTFDVAPGQRVAVERQLDGAYLAKNIVAATHHEMQRVEGTINSTLFEAAEEQGLPADVLTAMVRLFSYDVDFQRDLQKGDHFGILFDREVTNDGHAVRNLGIRYATMTVGGTPFELYAFNDGDTVQYYNAKGEGVRKALMRTPINGATLTSSFGMRRHPILGYTMMHRGVDFGAPIGTPIMAAGDGVIDKRENSSS
;
A
#
# COMPACT_ATOMS: atom_id res chain seq x y z
N MET A 1 -1.62 -19.93 16.54
CA MET A 1 -0.21 -19.63 16.20
C MET A 1 -0.15 -18.20 15.67
N ARG A 2 0.24 -17.23 16.51
CA ARG A 2 0.44 -15.83 16.10
C ARG A 2 1.83 -15.72 15.48
N GLN A 3 1.92 -15.47 14.18
CA GLN A 3 3.20 -15.10 13.56
C GLN A 3 3.37 -13.59 13.65
N ASN A 4 4.43 -13.19 14.35
CA ASN A 4 4.84 -11.82 14.56
C ASN A 4 5.74 -11.40 13.38
N THR A 5 5.15 -10.93 12.29
CA THR A 5 5.93 -10.40 11.16
C THR A 5 6.23 -8.93 11.42
N LYS A 6 7.43 -8.63 11.91
CA LYS A 6 7.99 -7.27 11.94
C LYS A 6 8.11 -6.76 10.50
N ARG A 7 7.19 -5.89 10.06
CA ARG A 7 7.42 -5.01 8.92
C ARG A 7 8.19 -3.78 9.42
N PRO A 8 9.28 -3.34 8.77
CA PRO A 8 10.00 -2.15 9.21
C PRO A 8 9.17 -0.91 8.87
N GLY A 9 8.65 -0.25 9.90
CA GLY A 9 7.99 1.06 9.79
C GLY A 9 9.01 2.12 9.40
N PHE A 10 8.69 2.86 8.33
CA PHE A 10 9.48 3.92 7.75
C PHE A 10 9.38 5.20 8.62
N LEU A 11 10.11 5.22 9.74
CA LEU A 11 10.47 6.43 10.49
C LEU A 11 11.99 6.43 10.70
N ARG A 12 12.73 6.55 9.60
CA ARG A 12 14.15 6.95 9.63
C ARG A 12 14.32 8.19 8.77
N SER A 13 14.05 9.34 9.38
CA SER A 13 14.70 10.59 9.03
C SER A 13 14.82 11.43 10.30
N PHE A 14 16.01 11.98 10.51
CA PHE A 14 16.47 12.77 11.66
C PHE A 14 16.93 11.97 12.90
N ALA A 15 17.98 11.18 12.72
CA ALA A 15 18.98 11.04 13.77
C ALA A 15 20.37 10.89 13.12
N SER A 16 21.10 12.01 12.99
CA SER A 16 22.56 11.94 12.91
C SER A 16 23.08 11.53 14.29
N PRO A 17 24.06 10.62 14.42
CA PRO A 17 24.58 10.24 15.74
C PRO A 17 25.41 11.32 16.45
N ASN A 18 25.68 12.47 15.81
CA ASN A 18 26.58 13.50 16.33
C ASN A 18 26.03 14.92 16.12
N ALA A 19 24.89 15.24 16.72
CA ALA A 19 24.47 16.63 16.88
C ALA A 19 24.44 16.98 18.39
N PRO A 20 25.24 17.95 18.86
CA PRO A 20 25.20 18.38 20.25
C PRO A 20 23.91 19.14 20.50
N LEU A 21 23.01 18.56 21.29
CA LEU A 21 21.83 19.24 21.83
C LEU A 21 22.29 20.28 22.85
N TYR A 22 22.51 21.51 22.39
CA TYR A 22 22.48 22.69 23.25
C TYR A 22 21.02 22.96 23.64
N LEU A 23 20.56 22.32 24.72
CA LEU A 23 19.36 22.72 25.44
C LEU A 23 19.79 23.32 26.78
N SER A 24 19.90 24.66 26.76
CA SER A 24 19.69 25.57 27.88
C SER A 24 20.22 25.14 29.26
N LEU A 25 21.53 25.11 29.42
CA LEU A 25 22.16 25.51 30.69
C LEU A 25 22.37 27.03 30.66
N GLY A 26 21.26 27.77 30.67
CA GLY A 26 21.22 29.21 30.44
C GLY A 26 20.27 29.90 31.38
N ALA A 27 20.33 29.60 32.69
CA ALA A 27 19.68 30.38 33.73
C ALA A 27 20.30 30.13 35.11
N LEU A 28 21.61 30.34 35.25
CA LEU A 28 22.19 30.73 36.54
C LEU A 28 23.52 31.42 36.29
N PHE A 29 23.59 32.67 36.77
CA PHE A 29 24.69 33.64 36.64
C PHE A 29 24.71 34.51 35.37
N ALA A 30 23.79 35.48 35.30
CA ALA A 30 24.13 36.91 35.18
C ALA A 30 22.85 37.79 35.08
N GLY A 31 22.66 38.67 36.07
CA GLY A 31 22.11 40.03 35.90
C GLY A 31 20.75 40.27 35.23
N ILE A 32 19.84 40.87 36.02
CA ILE A 32 18.75 41.80 35.64
C ILE A 32 17.46 41.17 35.10
N GLY A 33 16.35 41.45 35.82
CA GLY A 33 15.00 41.43 35.24
C GLY A 33 13.93 40.75 36.11
N ILE A 34 13.57 41.34 37.25
CA ILE A 34 12.28 41.02 37.89
C ILE A 34 11.19 41.60 36.99
N HIS A 35 10.55 40.77 36.16
CA HIS A 35 9.23 41.09 35.66
C HIS A 35 8.21 40.73 36.75
N VAL A 36 7.64 41.79 37.29
CA VAL A 36 6.56 41.83 38.27
C VAL A 36 5.36 41.03 37.73
N LEU A 37 4.97 39.98 38.45
CA LEU A 37 3.62 39.43 38.37
C LEU A 37 2.68 40.46 39.01
N SER A 38 1.75 41.00 38.22
CA SER A 38 0.65 41.83 38.70
C SER A 38 -0.14 41.09 39.79
N PRO A 39 -0.45 41.72 40.94
CA PRO A 39 -1.35 41.11 41.90
C PRO A 39 -2.80 41.24 41.42
N VAL A 40 -3.51 40.11 41.43
CA VAL A 40 -4.97 40.10 41.50
C VAL A 40 -5.37 40.79 42.80
N ALA A 41 -6.14 41.87 42.72
CA ALA A 41 -6.64 42.60 43.87
C ALA A 41 -7.76 41.82 44.55
N ILE A 42 -7.55 41.44 45.82
CA ILE A 42 -8.63 41.12 46.76
C ILE A 42 -8.42 41.99 48.00
N GLY A 43 -9.31 42.97 48.15
CA GLY A 43 -9.81 43.49 49.44
C GLY A 43 -8.83 44.07 50.47
N GLY A 44 -8.76 45.41 50.50
CA GLY A 44 -8.83 46.22 51.74
C GLY A 44 -7.75 46.08 52.81
N GLY A 45 -6.84 47.06 52.90
CA GLY A 45 -6.02 47.29 54.10
C GLY A 45 -4.85 48.24 53.87
N LEU A 46 -4.68 49.23 54.76
CA LEU A 46 -3.75 50.36 54.66
C LEU A 46 -2.26 49.96 54.57
N ILE A 47 -1.54 50.65 53.68
CA ILE A 47 -0.10 50.49 53.41
C ILE A 47 0.71 51.09 54.56
N SER A 48 1.53 50.28 55.23
CA SER A 48 2.71 50.76 55.97
C SER A 48 3.95 50.63 55.06
N PRO A 49 4.87 51.61 54.98
CA PRO A 49 6.07 51.44 54.17
C PRO A 49 6.95 50.33 54.77
N MET A 50 7.24 49.29 53.97
CA MET A 50 8.16 48.23 54.35
C MET A 50 9.55 48.81 54.68
N PRO A 51 10.29 48.23 55.65
CA PRO A 51 11.67 48.61 55.90
C PRO A 51 12.52 48.33 54.66
N ARG A 52 13.40 49.26 54.31
CA ARG A 52 14.40 49.04 53.24
C ARG A 52 15.35 47.93 53.68
N ILE A 53 15.16 46.73 53.17
CA ILE A 53 16.13 45.64 53.31
C ILE A 53 17.25 45.90 52.30
N SER A 54 18.28 46.64 52.71
CA SER A 54 19.59 46.57 52.06
C SER A 54 20.25 45.26 52.46
N SER A 55 19.80 44.15 51.88
CA SER A 55 20.56 42.90 51.89
C SER A 55 21.40 42.88 50.61
N ALA A 56 22.64 43.33 50.71
CA ALA A 56 23.65 42.91 49.75
C ALA A 56 23.72 41.39 49.86
N LEU A 57 23.20 40.67 48.87
CA LEU A 57 23.40 39.23 48.72
C LEU A 57 24.92 39.02 48.71
N ALA A 58 25.48 38.53 49.82
CA ALA A 58 26.88 38.14 49.84
C ALA A 58 27.10 37.11 48.73
N PRO A 59 28.17 37.22 47.93
CA PRO A 59 28.45 36.21 46.91
C PRO A 59 28.57 34.85 47.60
N PHE A 60 27.90 33.84 47.03
CA PHE A 60 27.97 32.49 47.56
C PHE A 60 29.44 32.08 47.75
N SER A 61 29.77 31.56 48.92
CA SER A 61 31.12 31.04 49.18
C SER A 61 31.41 29.85 48.25
N GLY A 62 32.70 29.60 47.96
CA GLY A 62 33.10 28.45 47.14
C GLY A 62 32.56 27.10 47.65
N GLN A 63 32.37 26.97 48.97
CA GLN A 63 31.77 25.78 49.59
C GLN A 63 30.27 25.67 49.32
N GLN A 64 29.53 26.79 49.34
CA GLN A 64 28.10 26.80 49.00
C GLN A 64 27.88 26.46 47.52
N ILE A 65 28.74 26.95 46.63
CA ILE A 65 28.69 26.61 45.20
C ILE A 65 29.00 25.13 44.99
N ALA A 66 29.99 24.57 45.70
CA ALA A 66 30.32 23.15 45.63
C ALA A 66 29.18 22.25 46.11
N GLN A 67 28.57 22.56 47.26
CA GLN A 67 27.42 21.82 47.78
C GLN A 67 26.20 21.88 46.86
N MET A 68 25.94 23.05 46.26
CA MET A 68 24.85 23.22 45.31
C MET A 68 25.10 22.44 44.02
N LYS A 69 26.35 22.40 43.55
CA LYS A 69 26.76 21.57 42.41
C LYS A 69 26.57 20.08 42.70
N ASP A 70 26.99 19.60 43.87
CA ASP A 70 26.86 18.19 44.23
C ASP A 70 25.39 17.78 44.38
N THR A 71 24.57 18.64 44.97
CA THR A 71 23.12 18.43 45.11
C THR A 71 22.44 18.37 43.74
N LEU A 72 22.67 19.36 42.88
CA LEU A 72 22.13 19.38 41.52
C LEU A 72 22.61 18.18 40.70
N SER A 73 23.87 17.79 40.84
CA SER A 73 24.42 16.63 40.14
C SER A 73 23.74 15.33 40.60
N GLY A 74 23.48 15.20 41.91
CA GLY A 74 22.75 14.07 42.48
C GLY A 74 21.28 14.02 42.02
N GLU A 75 20.59 15.17 42.00
CA GLU A 75 19.21 15.28 41.51
C GLU A 75 19.11 14.96 40.02
N ILE A 76 20.01 15.51 39.20
CA ILE A 76 20.11 15.25 37.76
C ILE A 76 20.37 13.77 37.53
N GLN A 77 21.35 13.17 38.22
CA GLN A 77 21.67 11.74 38.09
C GLN A 77 20.47 10.86 38.48
N THR A 78 19.76 11.22 39.55
CA THR A 78 18.53 10.53 39.98
C THR A 78 17.45 10.62 38.90
N TRP A 79 17.25 11.80 38.31
CA TRP A 79 16.31 12.01 37.21
C TRP A 79 16.69 11.21 35.95
N TRP A 80 17.96 11.17 35.54
CA TRP A 80 18.43 10.35 34.41
C TRP A 80 18.26 8.85 34.66
N SER A 81 18.56 8.39 35.87
CA SER A 81 18.42 6.98 36.25
C SER A 81 16.97 6.52 36.34
N ASN A 82 16.05 7.45 36.62
CA ASN A 82 14.61 7.22 36.71
C ASN A 82 13.85 7.74 35.48
N THR A 83 14.55 8.15 34.42
CA THR A 83 13.89 8.58 33.18
C THR A 83 13.14 7.37 32.63
N PRO A 84 11.80 7.46 32.45
CA PRO A 84 11.05 6.35 31.87
C PRO A 84 11.68 6.00 30.53
N LYS A 85 12.01 4.71 30.33
CA LYS A 85 12.37 4.24 28.99
C LYS A 85 11.18 4.58 28.10
N LEU A 86 11.41 5.38 27.06
CA LEU A 86 10.42 5.58 26.00
C LEU A 86 10.04 4.20 25.50
N LEU A 87 8.77 3.83 25.68
CA LEU A 87 8.27 2.58 25.14
C LEU A 87 8.21 2.72 23.63
N ASP A 88 8.72 1.72 22.92
CA ASP A 88 8.66 1.72 21.46
C ASP A 88 7.19 1.78 21.01
N PRO A 89 6.86 2.60 20.01
CA PRO A 89 5.54 2.57 19.41
C PRO A 89 5.24 1.16 18.90
N ARG A 90 4.02 0.69 19.17
CA ARG A 90 3.55 -0.60 18.67
C ARG A 90 2.59 -0.38 17.50
N THR A 91 2.76 -1.15 16.44
CA THR A 91 1.85 -1.16 15.29
C THR A 91 1.14 -2.50 15.22
N GLU A 92 -0.19 -2.47 15.11
CA GLU A 92 -1.04 -3.65 14.96
C GLU A 92 -1.83 -3.56 13.65
N SER A 93 -1.86 -4.66 12.90
CA SER A 93 -2.54 -4.74 11.60
C SER A 93 -3.93 -5.35 11.75
N PHE A 94 -4.95 -4.63 11.32
CA PHE A 94 -6.35 -5.07 11.35
C PHE A 94 -6.88 -5.26 9.94
N VAL A 95 -7.24 -6.51 9.62
CA VAL A 95 -7.79 -6.85 8.30
C VAL A 95 -9.29 -6.58 8.26
N MET A 96 -9.74 -5.91 7.20
CA MET A 96 -11.14 -5.69 6.89
C MET A 96 -11.83 -7.00 6.55
N ARG A 97 -12.94 -7.30 7.24
CA ARG A 97 -13.80 -8.45 6.99
C ARG A 97 -14.91 -8.08 6.01
N ARG A 98 -15.60 -9.10 5.49
CA ARG A 98 -16.75 -8.88 4.62
C ARG A 98 -17.84 -8.10 5.35
N GLY A 99 -18.19 -6.93 4.82
CA GLY A 99 -19.21 -6.05 5.39
C GLY A 99 -18.69 -5.04 6.41
N ASP A 100 -17.40 -5.08 6.78
CA ASP A 100 -16.81 -4.10 7.68
C ASP A 100 -16.74 -2.71 7.04
N THR A 101 -16.96 -1.70 7.87
CA THR A 101 -16.58 -0.30 7.63
C THR A 101 -15.23 0.01 8.30
N LEU A 102 -14.61 1.13 7.93
CA LEU A 102 -13.41 1.61 8.63
C LEU A 102 -13.70 1.88 10.12
N THR A 103 -14.91 2.32 10.46
CA THR A 103 -15.33 2.49 11.87
C THR A 103 -15.29 1.16 12.62
N ASP A 104 -15.81 0.07 12.04
CA ASP A 104 -15.81 -1.25 12.69
C ASP A 104 -14.39 -1.78 12.94
N VAL A 105 -13.48 -1.52 12.00
CA VAL A 105 -12.06 -1.86 12.14
C VAL A 105 -11.42 -1.09 13.30
N LEU A 106 -11.71 0.21 13.40
CA LEU A 106 -11.20 1.08 14.45
C LEU A 106 -11.77 0.74 15.83
N GLU A 107 -13.05 0.41 15.92
CA GLU A 107 -13.65 -0.05 17.19
C GLU A 107 -12.99 -1.36 17.67
N ARG A 108 -12.69 -2.30 16.76
CA ARG A 108 -11.91 -3.50 17.12
C ARG A 108 -10.46 -3.21 17.48
N ALA A 109 -9.92 -2.10 16.99
CA ALA A 109 -8.62 -1.57 17.39
C ALA A 109 -8.67 -0.84 18.75
N GLY A 110 -9.83 -0.83 19.42
CA GLY A 110 -10.01 -0.29 20.77
C GLY A 110 -10.36 1.20 20.82
N LEU A 111 -10.72 1.82 19.69
CA LEU A 111 -11.22 3.20 19.68
C LEU A 111 -12.70 3.20 20.04
N ASP A 112 -13.11 4.20 20.82
CA ASP A 112 -14.54 4.47 20.97
C ASP A 112 -15.13 5.00 19.65
N ARG A 113 -16.45 4.88 19.52
CA ARG A 113 -17.17 5.22 18.30
C ARG A 113 -17.03 6.69 17.88
N THR A 114 -16.87 7.61 18.84
CA THR A 114 -16.75 9.05 18.55
C THR A 114 -15.37 9.35 17.96
N THR A 115 -14.33 8.84 18.59
CA THR A 115 -12.95 8.93 18.09
C THR A 115 -12.81 8.25 16.73
N ALA A 116 -13.37 7.04 16.57
CA ALA A 116 -13.38 6.34 15.29
C ALA A 116 -14.07 7.16 14.20
N SER A 117 -15.20 7.80 14.50
CA SER A 117 -15.90 8.69 13.56
C SER A 117 -15.07 9.90 13.16
N SER A 118 -14.34 10.52 14.10
CA SER A 118 -13.42 11.63 13.81
C SER A 118 -12.26 11.21 12.90
N VAL A 119 -11.68 10.02 13.13
CA VAL A 119 -10.65 9.45 12.24
C VAL A 119 -11.23 9.22 10.83
N VAL A 120 -12.41 8.61 10.72
CA VAL A 120 -13.07 8.38 9.42
C VAL A 120 -13.38 9.70 8.72
N GLN A 121 -13.78 10.74 9.44
CA GLN A 121 -14.00 12.07 8.87
C GLN A 121 -12.70 12.67 8.31
N ALA A 122 -11.58 12.54 9.03
CA ALA A 122 -10.28 12.97 8.54
C ALA A 122 -9.89 12.22 7.26
N VAL A 123 -10.05 10.89 7.25
CA VAL A 123 -9.79 10.06 6.06
C VAL A 123 -10.65 10.50 4.87
N HIS A 124 -11.94 10.79 5.11
CA HIS A 124 -12.88 11.22 4.06
C HIS A 124 -12.41 12.47 3.28
N ALA A 125 -11.56 13.32 3.89
CA ALA A 125 -11.00 14.49 3.21
C ALA A 125 -10.03 14.13 2.08
N VAL A 126 -9.40 12.95 2.12
CA VAL A 126 -8.37 12.53 1.14
C VAL A 126 -8.72 11.24 0.40
N TYR A 127 -9.63 10.42 0.95
CA TYR A 127 -10.01 9.13 0.40
C TYR A 127 -11.43 8.74 0.83
N ASN A 128 -12.23 8.19 -0.08
CA ASN A 128 -13.57 7.70 0.25
C ASN A 128 -13.50 6.32 0.95
N PRO A 129 -13.77 6.22 2.27
CA PRO A 129 -13.60 4.97 3.03
C PRO A 129 -14.54 3.85 2.56
N LYS A 130 -15.62 4.16 1.84
CA LYS A 130 -16.54 3.15 1.29
C LYS A 130 -15.93 2.34 0.15
N ARG A 131 -14.79 2.80 -0.41
CA ARG A 131 -14.03 2.07 -1.44
C ARG A 131 -13.14 0.99 -0.85
N MET A 132 -12.96 0.97 0.47
CA MET A 132 -12.16 -0.07 1.11
C MET A 132 -12.86 -1.42 1.01
N GLN A 133 -12.08 -2.48 0.83
CA GLN A 133 -12.58 -3.82 0.54
C GLN A 133 -12.14 -4.83 1.60
N ALA A 134 -12.94 -5.89 1.75
CA ALA A 134 -12.56 -7.03 2.57
C ALA A 134 -11.19 -7.57 2.11
N GLY A 135 -10.33 -7.91 3.08
CA GLY A 135 -8.95 -8.32 2.85
C GLY A 135 -7.91 -7.19 2.93
N GLN A 136 -8.32 -5.92 2.84
CA GLN A 136 -7.39 -4.80 3.08
C GLN A 136 -6.97 -4.74 4.55
N SER A 137 -5.72 -4.37 4.80
CA SER A 137 -5.17 -4.20 6.16
C SER A 137 -5.09 -2.73 6.52
N VAL A 138 -5.44 -2.43 7.77
CA VAL A 138 -5.27 -1.12 8.38
C VAL A 138 -4.29 -1.25 9.52
N ASP A 139 -3.14 -0.60 9.39
CA ASP A 139 -2.08 -0.61 10.39
C ASP A 139 -2.31 0.54 11.36
N VAL A 140 -2.54 0.21 12.62
CA VAL A 140 -2.84 1.15 13.70
C VAL A 140 -1.64 1.23 14.63
N THR A 141 -1.10 2.43 14.84
CA THR A 141 0.06 2.65 15.68
C THR A 141 -0.33 3.33 16.98
N TYR A 142 0.13 2.74 18.09
CA TYR A 142 -0.06 3.23 19.45
C TYR A 142 1.30 3.62 20.00
N THR A 143 1.45 4.89 20.35
CA THR A 143 2.61 5.37 21.09
C THR A 143 2.22 5.48 22.55
N PRO A 144 2.85 4.74 23.46
CA PRO A 144 2.55 4.86 24.88
C PRO A 144 2.85 6.28 25.35
N PRO A 145 1.96 6.90 26.14
CA PRO A 145 2.19 8.25 26.62
C PRO A 145 3.43 8.27 27.55
N VAL A 146 4.25 9.31 27.42
CA VAL A 146 5.49 9.50 28.21
C VAL A 146 5.17 9.69 29.70
N LEU A 147 3.96 10.16 30.00
CA LEU A 147 3.39 10.25 31.33
C LEU A 147 2.27 9.21 31.43
N ALA A 148 2.03 8.63 32.60
CA ALA A 148 0.93 7.70 32.83
C ALA A 148 -0.42 8.44 32.68
N THR A 149 -0.88 8.58 31.44
CA THR A 149 -2.21 9.04 31.08
C THR A 149 -3.01 7.85 30.59
N ASP A 150 -4.32 7.83 30.85
CA ASP A 150 -5.24 6.80 30.34
C ASP A 150 -5.55 6.97 28.84
N ASP A 151 -4.80 7.83 28.12
CA ASP A 151 -5.00 8.05 26.69
C ASP A 151 -4.34 6.93 25.88
N SER A 152 -5.12 5.88 25.60
CA SER A 152 -4.72 4.76 24.75
C SER A 152 -5.09 4.94 23.28
N ALA A 153 -5.53 6.13 22.87
CA ALA A 153 -5.91 6.39 21.49
C ALA A 153 -4.71 6.19 20.55
N PRO A 154 -4.94 5.73 19.30
CA PRO A 154 -3.85 5.56 18.36
C PRO A 154 -3.28 6.93 17.97
N THR A 155 -1.96 6.96 17.79
CA THR A 155 -1.24 8.13 17.31
C THR A 155 -1.17 8.19 15.79
N ALA A 156 -1.25 7.05 15.13
CA ALA A 156 -1.29 7.00 13.67
C ALA A 156 -2.07 5.81 13.11
N LEU A 157 -2.52 5.95 11.87
CA LEU A 157 -3.20 4.92 11.08
C LEU A 157 -2.61 4.94 9.67
N THR A 158 -2.36 3.78 9.07
CA THR A 158 -2.03 3.72 7.64
C THR A 158 -2.70 2.56 6.94
N PHE A 159 -3.05 2.73 5.68
CA PHE A 159 -3.53 1.65 4.83
C PHE A 159 -3.22 1.93 3.36
N ASP A 160 -2.98 0.87 2.60
CA ASP A 160 -2.73 0.97 1.17
C ASP A 160 -4.06 1.07 0.42
N VAL A 161 -4.15 2.03 -0.50
CA VAL A 161 -5.34 2.26 -1.33
C VAL A 161 -5.15 1.77 -2.77
N ALA A 162 -3.91 1.79 -3.24
CA ALA A 162 -3.46 1.24 -4.51
C ALA A 162 -1.96 0.92 -4.38
N PRO A 163 -1.37 0.13 -5.28
CA PRO A 163 0.08 -0.02 -5.33
C PRO A 163 0.78 1.35 -5.37
N GLY A 164 1.80 1.55 -4.54
CA GLY A 164 2.51 2.84 -4.44
C GLY A 164 1.70 3.99 -3.84
N GLN A 165 0.49 3.76 -3.33
CA GLN A 165 -0.36 4.81 -2.75
C GLN A 165 -0.98 4.35 -1.43
N ARG A 166 -0.80 5.16 -0.39
CA ARG A 166 -1.34 4.90 0.95
C ARG A 166 -2.00 6.13 1.53
N VAL A 167 -2.94 5.91 2.42
CA VAL A 167 -3.46 6.95 3.30
C VAL A 167 -2.73 6.82 4.64
N ALA A 168 -2.26 7.93 5.17
CA ALA A 168 -1.72 8.04 6.51
C ALA A 168 -2.55 9.04 7.31
N VAL A 169 -2.90 8.68 8.55
CA VAL A 169 -3.59 9.55 9.49
C VAL A 169 -2.70 9.71 10.70
N GLU A 170 -2.53 10.94 11.18
CA GLU A 170 -1.74 11.26 12.36
C GLU A 170 -2.59 12.07 13.33
N ARG A 171 -2.52 11.70 14.61
CA ARG A 171 -3.14 12.47 15.70
C ARG A 171 -2.28 13.70 15.98
N GLN A 172 -2.93 14.85 16.03
CA GLN A 172 -2.33 16.15 16.33
C GLN A 172 -2.29 16.39 17.84
N LEU A 173 -1.51 17.39 18.28
CA LEU A 173 -1.35 17.73 19.71
C LEU A 173 -2.65 18.20 20.37
N ASP A 174 -3.59 18.75 19.60
CA ASP A 174 -4.93 19.16 20.05
C ASP A 174 -5.94 18.00 20.09
N GLY A 175 -5.49 16.78 19.76
CA GLY A 175 -6.32 15.57 19.71
C GLY A 175 -7.07 15.38 18.39
N ALA A 176 -7.00 16.32 17.44
CA ALA A 176 -7.58 16.17 16.12
C ALA A 176 -6.81 15.13 15.28
N TYR A 177 -7.42 14.64 14.21
CA TYR A 177 -6.78 13.72 13.26
C TYR A 177 -6.62 14.41 11.92
N LEU A 178 -5.42 14.29 11.34
CA LEU A 178 -5.12 14.79 9.99
C LEU A 178 -4.77 13.61 9.09
N ALA A 179 -5.49 13.46 7.98
CA ALA A 179 -5.18 12.46 6.97
C ALA A 179 -4.44 13.07 5.79
N LYS A 180 -3.51 12.31 5.21
CA LYS A 180 -2.77 12.64 4.00
C LYS A 180 -2.78 11.45 3.06
N ASN A 181 -2.90 11.73 1.77
CA ASN A 181 -2.65 10.76 0.73
C ASN A 181 -1.17 10.82 0.37
N ILE A 182 -0.46 9.72 0.55
CA ILE A 182 0.97 9.58 0.27
C ILE A 182 1.08 8.75 -1.01
N VAL A 183 1.58 9.38 -2.06
CA VAL A 183 1.95 8.74 -3.31
C VAL A 183 3.46 8.55 -3.30
N ALA A 184 3.90 7.30 -3.46
CA ALA A 184 5.32 6.98 -3.58
C ALA A 184 5.89 7.63 -4.84
N ALA A 185 7.12 8.11 -4.76
CA ALA A 185 7.86 8.49 -5.97
C ALA A 185 8.14 7.23 -6.79
N THR A 186 7.83 7.31 -8.08
CA THR A 186 7.94 6.20 -9.03
C THR A 186 8.83 6.56 -10.21
N HIS A 187 9.29 5.52 -10.91
CA HIS A 187 9.94 5.63 -12.21
C HIS A 187 9.50 4.48 -13.11
N HIS A 188 9.72 4.62 -14.42
CA HIS A 188 9.43 3.58 -15.38
C HIS A 188 10.67 2.72 -15.63
N GLU A 189 10.47 1.42 -15.73
CA GLU A 189 11.49 0.48 -16.16
C GLU A 189 10.92 -0.55 -17.14
N MET A 190 11.82 -1.12 -17.95
CA MET A 190 11.49 -2.20 -18.88
C MET A 190 11.76 -3.53 -18.22
N GLN A 191 10.79 -4.44 -18.27
CA GLN A 191 10.95 -5.83 -17.83
C GLN A 191 10.85 -6.77 -19.04
N ARG A 192 11.84 -7.67 -19.16
CA ARG A 192 11.82 -8.80 -20.09
C ARG A 192 11.51 -10.08 -19.31
N VAL A 193 10.58 -10.88 -19.81
CA VAL A 193 10.29 -12.22 -19.32
C VAL A 193 10.26 -13.16 -20.51
N GLU A 194 10.86 -14.34 -20.37
CA GLU A 194 10.89 -15.37 -21.41
C GLU A 194 10.87 -16.76 -20.77
N GLY A 195 10.40 -17.76 -21.49
CA GLY A 195 10.33 -19.12 -20.98
C GLY A 195 9.97 -20.15 -22.02
N THR A 196 10.20 -21.41 -21.65
CA THR A 196 9.79 -22.59 -22.43
C THR A 196 8.51 -23.16 -21.87
N ILE A 197 7.55 -23.46 -22.73
CA ILE A 197 6.26 -24.05 -22.37
C ILE A 197 6.46 -25.54 -22.13
N ASN A 198 6.47 -25.95 -20.85
CA ASN A 198 6.61 -27.35 -20.47
C ASN A 198 5.27 -28.07 -20.24
N SER A 199 4.24 -27.31 -19.84
CA SER A 199 2.89 -27.77 -19.58
C SER A 199 1.88 -26.87 -20.30
N THR A 200 1.53 -25.72 -19.72
CA THR A 200 0.67 -24.70 -20.31
C THR A 200 1.39 -23.36 -20.36
N LEU A 201 0.96 -22.47 -21.26
CA LEU A 201 1.51 -21.11 -21.33
C LEU A 201 1.32 -20.36 -20.00
N PHE A 202 0.19 -20.57 -19.33
CA PHE A 202 -0.13 -19.88 -18.07
C PHE A 202 0.83 -20.28 -16.94
N GLU A 203 1.02 -21.58 -16.72
CA GLU A 203 1.95 -22.08 -15.70
C GLU A 203 3.39 -21.66 -16.02
N ALA A 204 3.82 -21.84 -17.27
CA ALA A 204 5.18 -21.47 -17.69
C ALA A 204 5.44 -19.96 -17.51
N ALA A 205 4.45 -19.10 -17.79
CA ALA A 205 4.58 -17.66 -17.60
C ALA A 205 4.55 -17.24 -16.12
N GLU A 206 3.71 -17.86 -15.30
CA GLU A 206 3.64 -17.61 -13.86
C GLU A 206 4.95 -18.02 -13.16
N GLU A 207 5.52 -19.17 -13.51
CA GLU A 207 6.82 -19.63 -12.99
C GLU A 207 7.97 -18.66 -13.30
N GLN A 208 7.89 -17.96 -14.43
CA GLN A 208 8.87 -16.92 -14.81
C GLN A 208 8.54 -15.54 -14.23
N GLY A 209 7.50 -15.44 -13.41
CA GLY A 209 7.11 -14.19 -12.74
C GLY A 209 6.42 -13.18 -13.67
N LEU A 210 5.82 -13.61 -14.77
CA LEU A 210 5.03 -12.73 -15.63
C LEU A 210 3.73 -12.32 -14.92
N PRO A 211 3.44 -11.02 -14.76
CA PRO A 211 2.18 -10.59 -14.17
C PRO A 211 0.97 -11.08 -14.99
N ALA A 212 -0.09 -11.53 -14.31
CA ALA A 212 -1.25 -12.15 -14.94
C ALA A 212 -1.98 -11.24 -15.94
N ASP A 213 -2.02 -9.94 -15.68
CA ASP A 213 -2.58 -8.92 -16.57
C ASP A 213 -1.77 -8.77 -17.86
N VAL A 214 -0.43 -8.82 -17.76
CA VAL A 214 0.49 -8.80 -18.90
C VAL A 214 0.37 -10.08 -19.74
N LEU A 215 0.32 -11.25 -19.08
CA LEU A 215 0.07 -12.52 -19.74
C LEU A 215 -1.27 -12.51 -20.50
N THR A 216 -2.32 -12.01 -19.87
CA THR A 216 -3.65 -11.88 -20.48
C THR A 216 -3.60 -10.99 -21.72
N ALA A 217 -2.87 -9.87 -21.66
CA ALA A 217 -2.65 -9.01 -22.81
C ALA A 217 -1.87 -9.72 -23.93
N MET A 218 -0.81 -10.46 -23.58
CA MET A 218 -0.03 -11.25 -24.54
C MET A 218 -0.90 -12.30 -25.25
N VAL A 219 -1.72 -13.04 -24.50
CA VAL A 219 -2.63 -14.04 -25.07
C VAL A 219 -3.55 -13.38 -26.10
N ARG A 220 -4.13 -12.22 -25.79
CA ARG A 220 -4.97 -11.48 -26.73
C ARG A 220 -4.23 -11.10 -28.01
N LEU A 221 -2.97 -10.68 -27.90
CA LEU A 221 -2.15 -10.30 -29.06
C LEU A 221 -1.92 -11.47 -30.02
N PHE A 222 -1.65 -12.67 -29.51
CA PHE A 222 -1.38 -13.85 -30.35
C PHE A 222 -2.62 -14.68 -30.69
N SER A 223 -3.78 -14.46 -30.05
CA SER A 223 -5.02 -15.23 -30.27
C SER A 223 -5.55 -15.18 -31.71
N TYR A 224 -5.04 -14.26 -32.53
CA TYR A 224 -5.39 -14.16 -33.94
C TYR A 224 -4.61 -15.17 -34.80
N ASP A 225 -3.29 -15.23 -34.62
CA ASP A 225 -2.39 -16.06 -35.43
C ASP A 225 -2.14 -17.44 -34.83
N VAL A 226 -2.41 -17.62 -33.53
CA VAL A 226 -2.11 -18.85 -32.80
C VAL A 226 -3.36 -19.36 -32.09
N ASP A 227 -3.74 -20.61 -32.38
CA ASP A 227 -4.72 -21.35 -31.59
C ASP A 227 -4.02 -22.06 -30.43
N PHE A 228 -3.99 -21.41 -29.26
CA PHE A 228 -3.28 -21.90 -28.08
C PHE A 228 -3.67 -23.32 -27.63
N GLN A 229 -4.83 -23.83 -28.03
CA GLN A 229 -5.24 -25.19 -27.69
C GLN A 229 -4.69 -26.24 -28.67
N ARG A 230 -4.54 -25.88 -29.94
CA ARG A 230 -4.19 -26.83 -31.01
C ARG A 230 -2.72 -26.75 -31.38
N ASP A 231 -2.17 -25.54 -31.34
CA ASP A 231 -0.88 -25.26 -31.92
C ASP A 231 0.24 -25.34 -30.87
N LEU A 232 -0.06 -25.00 -29.62
CA LEU A 232 0.94 -25.04 -28.55
C LEU A 232 1.35 -26.46 -28.18
N GLN A 233 2.66 -26.67 -28.12
CA GLN A 233 3.28 -27.93 -27.76
C GLN A 233 4.34 -27.72 -26.68
N LYS A 234 4.68 -28.81 -25.99
CA LYS A 234 5.81 -28.83 -25.07
C LYS A 234 7.10 -28.50 -25.83
N GLY A 235 7.85 -27.52 -25.34
CA GLY A 235 9.09 -27.05 -25.96
C GLY A 235 8.94 -25.78 -26.79
N ASP A 236 7.72 -25.30 -27.01
CA ASP A 236 7.48 -23.96 -27.56
C ASP A 236 8.03 -22.88 -26.62
N HIS A 237 8.39 -21.71 -27.16
CA HIS A 237 9.01 -20.63 -26.39
C HIS A 237 8.17 -19.37 -26.46
N PHE A 238 8.18 -18.58 -25.39
CA PHE A 238 7.58 -17.24 -25.39
C PHE A 238 8.56 -16.20 -24.84
N GLY A 239 8.36 -14.95 -25.23
CA GLY A 239 9.10 -13.81 -24.72
C GLY A 239 8.26 -12.55 -24.76
N ILE A 240 8.46 -11.68 -23.79
CA ILE A 240 7.72 -10.43 -23.67
C ILE A 240 8.60 -9.36 -23.06
N LEU A 241 8.53 -8.16 -23.62
CA LEU A 241 9.14 -6.94 -23.12
C LEU A 241 8.04 -5.93 -22.88
N PHE A 242 7.90 -5.44 -21.66
CA PHE A 242 6.86 -4.50 -21.27
C PHE A 242 7.40 -3.44 -20.34
N ASP A 243 6.73 -2.29 -20.32
CA ASP A 243 7.02 -1.23 -19.36
C ASP A 243 6.23 -1.45 -18.08
N ARG A 244 6.87 -1.21 -16.96
CA ARG A 244 6.22 -1.13 -15.66
C ARG A 244 6.63 0.13 -14.90
N GLU A 245 5.72 0.63 -14.09
CA GLU A 245 5.99 1.66 -13.12
C GLU A 245 6.33 1.00 -11.78
N VAL A 246 7.44 1.41 -11.19
CA VAL A 246 7.91 0.91 -9.90
C VAL A 246 8.20 2.05 -8.95
N THR A 247 8.11 1.77 -7.66
CA THR A 247 8.58 2.67 -6.61
C THR A 247 10.12 2.70 -6.57
N ASN A 248 10.70 3.70 -5.91
CA ASN A 248 12.16 3.81 -5.78
C ASN A 248 12.83 2.63 -5.02
N ASP A 249 12.07 1.87 -4.24
CA ASP A 249 12.49 0.64 -3.56
C ASP A 249 12.20 -0.64 -4.39
N GLY A 250 11.76 -0.49 -5.65
CA GLY A 250 11.65 -1.57 -6.63
C GLY A 250 10.33 -2.35 -6.61
N HIS A 251 9.32 -1.89 -5.86
CA HIS A 251 8.01 -2.53 -5.84
C HIS A 251 7.18 -2.12 -7.06
N ALA A 252 6.60 -3.10 -7.74
CA ALA A 252 5.73 -2.86 -8.88
C ALA A 252 4.46 -2.11 -8.48
N VAL A 253 4.19 -1.00 -9.17
CA VAL A 253 2.98 -0.19 -9.02
C VAL A 253 1.94 -0.61 -10.05
N ARG A 254 2.30 -0.60 -11.33
CA ARG A 254 1.45 -1.05 -12.43
C ARG A 254 2.24 -1.40 -13.67
N ASN A 255 1.64 -2.20 -14.55
CA ASN A 255 2.16 -2.46 -15.89
C ASN A 255 1.56 -1.43 -16.87
N LEU A 256 2.40 -0.86 -17.72
CA LEU A 256 2.02 0.26 -18.60
C LEU A 256 1.70 -0.21 -20.02
N GLY A 257 2.36 -1.26 -20.50
CA GLY A 257 2.07 -1.81 -21.82
C GLY A 257 3.18 -2.69 -22.36
N ILE A 258 2.81 -3.58 -23.29
CA ILE A 258 3.74 -4.47 -23.99
C ILE A 258 4.43 -3.66 -25.09
N ARG A 259 5.76 -3.70 -25.13
CA ARG A 259 6.58 -3.12 -26.22
C ARG A 259 6.84 -4.14 -27.33
N TYR A 260 7.09 -5.38 -26.94
CA TYR A 260 7.38 -6.48 -27.85
C TYR A 260 6.90 -7.78 -27.22
N ALA A 261 6.32 -8.65 -28.04
CA ALA A 261 5.99 -10.00 -27.65
C ALA A 261 6.41 -10.96 -28.76
N THR A 262 6.88 -12.14 -28.37
CA THR A 262 7.27 -13.21 -29.28
C THR A 262 6.80 -14.56 -28.78
N MET A 263 6.49 -15.45 -29.71
CA MET A 263 6.19 -16.84 -29.43
C MET A 263 6.70 -17.71 -30.58
N THR A 264 7.38 -18.80 -30.26
CA THR A 264 7.79 -19.82 -31.24
C THR A 264 6.89 -21.03 -31.05
N VAL A 265 6.04 -21.30 -32.03
CA VAL A 265 5.04 -22.39 -32.01
C VAL A 265 5.38 -23.38 -33.11
N GLY A 266 5.69 -24.63 -32.74
CA GLY A 266 6.08 -25.66 -33.70
C GLY A 266 7.28 -25.26 -34.57
N GLY A 267 8.20 -24.45 -34.01
CA GLY A 267 9.37 -23.91 -34.72
C GLY A 267 9.11 -22.66 -35.57
N THR A 268 7.87 -22.16 -35.66
CA THR A 268 7.54 -20.93 -36.39
C THR A 268 7.51 -19.73 -35.42
N PRO A 269 8.33 -18.69 -35.64
CA PRO A 269 8.32 -17.50 -34.80
C PRO A 269 7.18 -16.55 -35.19
N PHE A 270 6.45 -16.10 -34.18
CA PHE A 270 5.45 -15.04 -34.24
C PHE A 270 5.95 -13.88 -33.39
N GLU A 271 6.11 -12.71 -34.00
CA GLU A 271 6.64 -11.52 -33.33
C GLU A 271 5.69 -10.36 -33.51
N LEU A 272 5.45 -9.62 -32.43
CA LEU A 272 4.59 -8.45 -32.42
C LEU A 272 5.31 -7.28 -31.76
N TYR A 273 5.32 -6.16 -32.47
CA TYR A 273 5.96 -4.92 -32.09
C TYR A 273 4.90 -3.86 -31.82
N ALA A 274 4.99 -3.22 -30.65
CA ALA A 274 4.12 -2.10 -30.33
C ALA A 274 4.58 -0.85 -31.10
N PHE A 275 3.63 -0.17 -31.73
CA PHE A 275 3.83 1.10 -32.40
C PHE A 275 2.74 2.07 -31.97
N ASN A 276 3.14 3.27 -31.59
CA ASN A 276 2.23 4.30 -31.12
C ASN A 276 2.05 5.34 -32.24
N ASP A 277 0.83 5.48 -32.77
CA ASP A 277 0.52 6.49 -33.81
C ASP A 277 0.11 7.86 -33.25
N GLY A 278 0.04 8.02 -31.93
CA GLY A 278 -0.33 9.26 -31.24
C GLY A 278 -1.36 9.02 -30.15
N ASP A 279 -2.49 8.38 -30.48
CA ASP A 279 -3.62 8.19 -29.56
C ASP A 279 -3.80 6.74 -29.10
N THR A 280 -3.25 5.75 -29.81
CA THR A 280 -3.44 4.34 -29.48
C THR A 280 -2.21 3.51 -29.84
N VAL A 281 -1.85 2.60 -28.92
CA VAL A 281 -0.84 1.58 -29.20
C VAL A 281 -1.45 0.51 -30.09
N GLN A 282 -0.89 0.35 -31.29
CA GLN A 282 -1.21 -0.74 -32.20
C GLN A 282 -0.04 -1.73 -32.26
N TYR A 283 -0.33 -2.97 -32.63
CA TYR A 283 0.68 -4.02 -32.73
C TYR A 283 0.80 -4.48 -34.17
N TYR A 284 2.04 -4.65 -34.60
CA TYR A 284 2.39 -5.02 -35.97
C TYR A 284 3.33 -6.21 -35.94
N ASN A 285 3.18 -7.11 -36.90
CA ASN A 285 4.14 -8.20 -37.08
C ASN A 285 5.44 -7.70 -37.72
N ALA A 286 6.42 -8.60 -37.89
CA ALA A 286 7.72 -8.28 -38.51
C ALA A 286 7.62 -7.73 -39.95
N LYS A 287 6.49 -7.89 -40.64
CA LYS A 287 6.23 -7.35 -41.98
C LYS A 287 5.54 -5.98 -41.97
N GLY A 288 5.20 -5.45 -40.79
CA GLY A 288 4.43 -4.22 -40.65
C GLY A 288 2.94 -4.41 -40.85
N GLU A 289 2.43 -5.64 -40.81
CA GLU A 289 0.99 -5.92 -40.90
C GLU A 289 0.37 -5.82 -39.50
N GLY A 290 -0.68 -5.00 -39.35
CA GLY A 290 -1.33 -4.78 -38.06
C GLY A 290 -2.25 -5.94 -37.66
N VAL A 291 -2.32 -6.26 -36.37
CA VAL A 291 -3.14 -7.35 -35.79
C VAL A 291 -4.65 -6.99 -35.73
N ARG A 292 -5.15 -6.13 -36.62
CA ARG A 292 -6.45 -5.46 -36.46
C ARG A 292 -7.65 -6.44 -36.32
N LYS A 293 -8.27 -6.41 -35.13
CA LYS A 293 -9.69 -6.65 -34.80
C LYS A 293 -10.43 -7.69 -35.64
N ALA A 294 -10.07 -8.96 -35.48
CA ALA A 294 -11.00 -10.08 -35.70
C ALA A 294 -11.30 -10.75 -34.35
N LEU A 295 -12.38 -11.54 -34.30
CA LEU A 295 -12.73 -12.32 -33.12
C LEU A 295 -11.59 -13.32 -32.81
N MET A 296 -11.16 -13.43 -31.55
CA MET A 296 -10.31 -14.48 -31.02
C MET A 296 -10.86 -15.84 -31.45
N ARG A 297 -10.00 -16.69 -32.00
CA ARG A 297 -10.38 -18.04 -32.44
C ARG A 297 -10.78 -18.92 -31.27
N THR A 298 -10.09 -18.75 -30.14
CA THR A 298 -10.25 -19.57 -28.95
C THR A 298 -10.31 -18.67 -27.69
N PRO A 299 -11.52 -18.35 -27.18
CA PRO A 299 -11.70 -17.43 -26.05
C PRO A 299 -11.41 -18.05 -24.67
N ILE A 300 -10.84 -19.27 -24.62
CA ILE A 300 -10.53 -20.01 -23.39
C ILE A 300 -9.22 -20.79 -23.58
N ASN A 301 -8.24 -20.61 -22.69
CA ASN A 301 -6.95 -21.31 -22.77
C ASN A 301 -6.92 -22.51 -21.80
N GLY A 302 -6.11 -23.54 -22.10
CA GLY A 302 -6.01 -24.75 -21.29
C GLY A 302 -7.27 -25.63 -21.31
N ALA A 303 -8.18 -25.38 -22.25
CA ALA A 303 -9.36 -26.18 -22.45
C ALA A 303 -9.20 -27.05 -23.70
N THR A 304 -9.85 -28.21 -23.72
CA THR A 304 -9.88 -29.08 -24.90
C THR A 304 -11.20 -28.88 -25.61
N LEU A 305 -11.20 -28.72 -26.94
CA LEU A 305 -12.42 -28.78 -27.73
C LEU A 305 -13.08 -30.16 -27.59
N THR A 306 -14.17 -30.25 -26.82
CA THR A 306 -14.90 -31.51 -26.60
C THR A 306 -16.02 -31.71 -27.61
N SER A 307 -16.59 -30.63 -28.17
CA SER A 307 -17.60 -30.70 -29.23
C SER A 307 -17.54 -29.49 -30.16
N SER A 308 -17.44 -29.72 -31.47
CA SER A 308 -17.46 -28.68 -32.50
C SER A 308 -18.88 -28.18 -32.80
N PHE A 309 -18.96 -27.04 -33.50
CA PHE A 309 -20.21 -26.55 -34.12
C PHE A 309 -20.63 -27.48 -35.28
N GLY A 310 -21.94 -27.65 -35.48
CA GLY A 310 -22.48 -28.40 -36.62
C GLY A 310 -23.42 -29.55 -36.25
N MET A 311 -23.81 -30.33 -37.26
CA MET A 311 -24.74 -31.45 -37.11
C MET A 311 -24.07 -32.63 -36.41
N ARG A 312 -24.59 -33.03 -35.24
CA ARG A 312 -24.07 -34.17 -34.47
C ARG A 312 -25.17 -35.10 -33.98
N ARG A 313 -24.87 -36.38 -33.88
CA ARG A 313 -25.79 -37.39 -33.34
C ARG A 313 -25.88 -37.24 -31.82
N HIS A 314 -27.08 -37.05 -31.28
CA HIS A 314 -27.28 -36.91 -29.84
C HIS A 314 -27.04 -38.27 -29.16
N PRO A 315 -26.11 -38.38 -28.19
CA PRO A 315 -25.68 -39.67 -27.65
C PRO A 315 -26.79 -40.42 -26.90
N ILE A 316 -27.80 -39.71 -26.40
CA ILE A 316 -28.93 -40.31 -25.66
C ILE A 316 -30.16 -40.50 -26.57
N LEU A 317 -30.37 -39.62 -27.56
CA LEU A 317 -31.62 -39.56 -28.33
C LEU A 317 -31.48 -40.19 -29.73
N GLY A 318 -30.24 -40.46 -30.17
CA GLY A 318 -29.95 -41.26 -31.35
C GLY A 318 -30.15 -40.58 -32.72
N TYR A 319 -30.73 -39.38 -32.79
CA TYR A 319 -30.88 -38.61 -34.03
C TYR A 319 -29.89 -37.44 -34.12
N THR A 320 -29.65 -36.95 -35.35
CA THR A 320 -28.74 -35.85 -35.64
C THR A 320 -29.40 -34.51 -35.32
N MET A 321 -28.76 -33.70 -34.49
CA MET A 321 -29.19 -32.37 -34.07
C MET A 321 -28.08 -31.35 -34.31
N MET A 322 -28.48 -30.11 -34.60
CA MET A 322 -27.54 -29.00 -34.78
C MET A 322 -26.97 -28.53 -33.43
N HIS A 323 -25.65 -28.60 -33.30
CA HIS A 323 -24.92 -27.96 -32.21
C HIS A 323 -24.63 -26.49 -32.58
N ARG A 324 -25.29 -25.56 -31.90
CA ARG A 324 -25.22 -24.12 -32.21
C ARG A 324 -24.06 -23.39 -31.51
N GLY A 325 -23.13 -24.14 -30.93
CA GLY A 325 -21.98 -23.61 -30.21
C GLY A 325 -20.78 -24.54 -30.32
N VAL A 326 -19.74 -24.20 -29.58
CA VAL A 326 -18.51 -24.97 -29.45
C VAL A 326 -18.31 -25.22 -27.96
N ASP A 327 -18.07 -26.47 -27.58
CA ASP A 327 -17.89 -26.85 -26.17
C ASP A 327 -16.41 -27.08 -25.88
N PHE A 328 -15.91 -26.38 -24.85
CA PHE A 328 -14.55 -26.52 -24.35
C PHE A 328 -14.58 -27.17 -22.97
N GLY A 329 -13.92 -28.31 -22.82
CA GLY A 329 -13.69 -28.96 -21.53
C GLY A 329 -12.49 -28.34 -20.83
N ALA A 330 -12.71 -27.72 -19.68
CA ALA A 330 -11.67 -27.08 -18.86
C ALA A 330 -11.95 -27.33 -17.36
N PRO A 331 -10.91 -27.31 -16.50
CA PRO A 331 -11.11 -27.28 -15.05
C PRO A 331 -12.00 -26.10 -14.59
N ILE A 332 -12.68 -26.28 -13.46
CA ILE A 332 -13.43 -25.19 -12.85
C ILE A 332 -12.47 -24.06 -12.47
N GLY A 333 -12.79 -22.84 -12.87
CA GLY A 333 -11.98 -21.65 -12.60
C GLY A 333 -11.08 -21.22 -13.77
N THR A 334 -11.02 -21.98 -14.86
CA THR A 334 -10.30 -21.55 -16.08
C THR A 334 -10.86 -20.21 -16.59
N PRO A 335 -10.03 -19.16 -16.73
CA PRO A 335 -10.49 -17.87 -17.22
C PRO A 335 -11.08 -17.95 -18.63
N ILE A 336 -12.26 -17.34 -18.83
CA ILE A 336 -12.93 -17.20 -20.12
C ILE A 336 -12.88 -15.74 -20.54
N MET A 337 -12.50 -15.48 -21.78
CA MET A 337 -12.32 -14.16 -22.35
C MET A 337 -13.43 -13.84 -23.35
N ALA A 338 -13.73 -12.55 -23.55
CA ALA A 338 -14.60 -12.15 -24.65
C ALA A 338 -13.89 -12.44 -25.98
N ALA A 339 -14.56 -13.09 -26.92
CA ALA A 339 -13.98 -13.40 -28.22
C ALA A 339 -13.68 -12.14 -29.04
N GLY A 340 -14.16 -10.95 -28.67
CA GLY A 340 -13.76 -9.71 -29.31
C GLY A 340 -14.25 -8.50 -28.53
N ASP A 341 -13.86 -7.31 -29.01
CA ASP A 341 -14.33 -6.04 -28.47
C ASP A 341 -15.86 -5.97 -28.51
N GLY A 342 -16.47 -5.57 -27.40
CA GLY A 342 -17.92 -5.44 -27.27
C GLY A 342 -18.31 -4.88 -25.91
N VAL A 343 -19.62 -4.70 -25.72
CA VAL A 343 -20.22 -4.30 -24.44
C VAL A 343 -21.05 -5.47 -23.92
N ILE A 344 -20.95 -5.76 -22.61
CA ILE A 344 -21.76 -6.81 -21.99
C ILE A 344 -23.22 -6.35 -21.98
N ASP A 345 -24.06 -7.03 -22.77
CA ASP A 345 -25.50 -6.77 -22.82
C ASP A 345 -26.26 -7.48 -21.67
N LYS A 346 -25.85 -8.71 -21.35
CA LYS A 346 -26.55 -9.56 -20.37
C LYS A 346 -25.58 -10.40 -19.54
N ARG A 347 -25.85 -10.50 -18.23
CA ARG A 347 -25.19 -11.44 -17.31
C ARG A 347 -26.26 -12.10 -16.44
N GLU A 348 -26.29 -13.43 -16.43
CA GLU A 348 -27.18 -14.23 -15.58
C GLU A 348 -26.33 -15.11 -14.65
N ASN A 349 -26.71 -15.19 -13.38
CA ASN A 349 -26.15 -16.16 -12.45
C ASN A 349 -27.19 -17.28 -12.29
N SER A 350 -26.85 -18.53 -12.60
CA SER A 350 -27.70 -19.66 -12.26
C SER A 350 -27.51 -19.99 -10.77
N SER A 351 -28.42 -19.56 -9.91
CA SER A 351 -28.53 -20.10 -8.55
C SER A 351 -29.02 -21.54 -8.67
N SER A 352 -28.14 -22.49 -8.35
CA SER A 352 -28.53 -23.88 -8.04
C SER A 352 -28.90 -23.98 -6.57
#